data_AF-A0A521GVX9-F1
#
_entry.id   AF-A0A521GVX9-F1
#
_cell.length_a   1.000
_cell.length_b   1.000
_cell.length_c   1.000
_cell.angle_alpha   90.00
_cell.angle_beta   90.00
_cell.angle_gamma   90.00
#
_symmetry.space_group_name_H-M   'P 1'
#
loop_
_entity.id
_entity.type
_entity.pdbx_description
1 polymer ?
#
loop_
_entity_poly.entity_id
_entity_poly.type
_entity_poly.pdbx_seq_one_letter_code
_entity_poly.pdbx_strand_id
1 'polypeptide(L)'
;MASSRPITQQHPCGCAVSCAAFVAARRTGSDYAYEKFNGKKSRHRNFLRRPGIIIYLRENSGDRIGHYYARAALGWMDSWANYPMLAAKGGIIKKLPAAPLWIMFPRDWIMEPRANAIPNPKTQNPKP
;
A
#
# COMPACT_ATOMS: atom_id res chain seq x y z
N MET A 1 -3.57 20.23 26.19
CA MET A 1 -4.13 19.32 25.16
C MET A 1 -3.97 20.01 23.82
N ALA A 2 -3.25 19.41 22.87
CA ALA A 2 -3.03 20.04 21.57
C ALA A 2 -4.29 19.91 20.70
N SER A 3 -4.93 21.03 20.38
CA SER A 3 -6.05 21.12 19.44
C SER A 3 -5.50 21.05 18.02
N SER A 4 -5.73 19.93 17.32
CA SER A 4 -5.37 19.81 15.91
C SER A 4 -6.42 20.51 15.06
N ARG A 5 -6.03 21.63 14.43
CA ARG A 5 -6.85 22.31 13.42
C ARG A 5 -6.89 21.45 12.14
N PRO A 6 -8.05 21.26 11.50
CA PRO A 6 -8.13 20.54 10.24
C PRO A 6 -7.36 21.30 9.15
N ILE A 7 -6.62 20.57 8.31
CA ILE A 7 -5.85 21.14 7.18
C ILE A 7 -6.66 20.88 5.91
N THR A 8 -6.96 21.95 5.16
CA THR A 8 -7.66 21.87 3.88
C THR A 8 -6.72 21.34 2.81
N GLN A 9 -7.10 20.23 2.19
CA GLN A 9 -6.36 19.58 1.11
C GLN A 9 -6.38 20.45 -0.17
N GLN A 10 -5.21 20.91 -0.64
CA GLN A 10 -5.10 21.77 -1.83
C GLN A 10 -4.88 21.00 -3.16
N HIS A 11 -4.65 19.68 -3.11
CA HIS A 11 -4.47 18.85 -4.32
C HIS A 11 -5.38 17.62 -4.27
N PRO A 12 -6.15 17.32 -5.33
CA PRO A 12 -7.22 16.33 -5.27
C PRO A 12 -6.75 14.90 -4.98
N CYS A 13 -5.49 14.54 -5.25
CA CYS A 13 -5.10 13.13 -5.44
C CYS A 13 -4.03 12.56 -4.50
N GLY A 14 -3.25 13.39 -3.79
CA GLY A 14 -2.09 12.89 -3.02
C GLY A 14 -2.40 12.41 -1.60
N CYS A 15 -3.57 12.77 -1.06
CA CYS A 15 -3.69 13.12 0.35
C CYS A 15 -3.91 11.93 1.29
N ALA A 16 -4.79 10.99 0.96
CA ALA A 16 -5.11 9.89 1.87
C ALA A 16 -4.03 8.80 1.89
N VAL A 17 -3.39 8.53 0.74
CA VAL A 17 -2.27 7.58 0.65
C VAL A 17 -1.01 8.18 1.28
N SER A 18 -0.70 9.46 1.02
CA SER A 18 0.38 10.14 1.75
C SER A 18 0.08 10.24 3.24
N CYS A 19 -1.15 10.48 3.66
CA CYS A 19 -1.52 10.47 5.09
C CYS A 19 -1.38 9.08 5.71
N ALA A 20 -1.77 8.00 5.03
CA ALA A 20 -1.60 6.64 5.55
C ALA A 20 -0.13 6.23 5.61
N ALA A 21 0.66 6.56 4.57
CA ALA A 21 2.11 6.38 4.54
C ALA A 21 2.80 7.18 5.65
N PHE A 22 2.40 8.44 5.81
CA PHE A 22 2.91 9.37 6.82
C PHE A 22 2.55 8.92 8.24
N VAL A 23 1.31 8.49 8.48
CA VAL A 23 0.87 7.99 9.79
C VAL A 23 1.54 6.66 10.13
N ALA A 24 1.75 5.78 9.13
CA ALA A 24 2.51 4.54 9.32
C ALA A 24 3.98 4.83 9.65
N ALA A 25 4.65 5.67 8.84
CA ALA A 25 6.04 6.08 9.04
C ALA A 25 6.24 6.84 10.38
N ARG A 26 5.30 7.69 10.79
CA ARG A 26 5.36 8.42 12.08
C ARG A 26 5.18 7.52 13.29
N ARG A 27 4.40 6.43 13.18
CA ARG A 27 4.17 5.50 14.29
C ARG A 27 5.32 4.51 14.47
N THR A 28 5.99 4.13 13.39
CA THR A 28 7.08 3.14 13.43
C THR A 28 8.48 3.75 13.36
N GLY A 29 8.59 5.04 12.99
CA GLY A 29 9.87 5.68 12.67
C GLY A 29 10.51 5.16 11.39
N SER A 30 9.78 4.38 10.58
CA SER A 30 10.35 3.69 9.42
C SER A 30 10.40 4.62 8.21
N ASP A 31 11.60 4.81 7.68
CA ASP A 31 11.80 5.34 6.34
C ASP A 31 11.18 4.40 5.31
N TYR A 32 10.62 4.93 4.24
CA TYR A 32 10.19 4.14 3.10
C TYR A 32 11.26 4.14 2.00
N ALA A 33 11.41 3.01 1.33
CA ALA A 33 12.10 2.89 0.05
C ALA A 33 11.08 2.59 -1.05
N TYR A 34 11.44 2.87 -2.30
CA TYR A 34 10.60 2.56 -3.45
C TYR A 34 11.43 1.98 -4.59
N GLU A 35 10.83 1.10 -5.37
CA GLU A 35 11.44 0.53 -6.58
C GLU A 35 10.39 0.17 -7.63
N LYS A 36 10.82 0.08 -8.90
CA LYS A 36 9.94 -0.34 -9.99
C LYS A 36 9.49 -1.78 -9.75
N PHE A 37 8.19 -2.03 -9.78
CA PHE A 37 7.65 -3.34 -9.50
C PHE A 37 8.08 -4.34 -10.59
N ASN A 38 8.62 -5.49 -10.17
CA ASN A 38 8.97 -6.59 -11.05
C ASN A 38 8.29 -7.87 -10.55
N GLY A 39 7.26 -8.29 -11.27
CA GLY A 39 6.48 -9.49 -10.95
C GLY A 39 7.29 -10.79 -10.94
N LYS A 40 8.49 -10.83 -11.54
CA LYS A 40 9.39 -12.00 -11.49
C LYS A 40 10.15 -12.09 -10.16
N LYS A 41 10.41 -10.99 -9.47
CA LYS A 41 11.09 -10.97 -8.17
C LYS A 41 10.15 -11.47 -7.06
N SER A 42 10.49 -12.61 -6.44
CA SER A 42 9.71 -13.19 -5.33
C SER A 42 9.50 -12.22 -4.16
N ARG A 43 10.53 -11.41 -3.83
CA ARG A 43 10.45 -10.36 -2.81
C ARG A 43 9.29 -9.41 -3.03
N HIS A 44 9.11 -8.91 -4.25
CA HIS A 44 8.04 -7.95 -4.55
C HIS A 44 6.67 -8.60 -4.39
N ARG A 45 6.51 -9.85 -4.83
CA ARG A 45 5.26 -10.60 -4.66
C ARG A 45 4.95 -10.85 -3.18
N ASN A 46 5.97 -11.09 -2.36
CA ASN A 46 5.81 -11.27 -0.93
C ASN A 46 5.41 -9.95 -0.25
N PHE A 47 6.03 -8.84 -0.63
CA PHE A 47 5.65 -7.52 -0.13
C PHE A 47 4.18 -7.20 -0.40
N LEU A 48 3.63 -7.48 -1.59
CA LEU A 48 2.21 -7.24 -1.88
C LEU A 48 1.22 -7.89 -0.90
N ARG A 49 1.66 -8.86 -0.08
CA ARG A 49 0.84 -9.53 0.93
C ARG A 49 0.94 -8.87 2.31
N ARG A 50 1.98 -8.06 2.58
CA ARG A 50 2.26 -7.43 3.87
C ARG A 50 1.50 -6.08 3.98
N PRO A 51 0.73 -5.86 5.06
CA PRO A 51 0.16 -4.54 5.36
C PRO A 51 1.24 -3.47 5.49
N GLY A 52 0.93 -2.23 5.12
CA GLY A 52 1.87 -1.10 5.15
C GLY A 52 2.63 -0.89 3.83
N ILE A 53 2.49 -1.80 2.86
CA ILE A 53 2.96 -1.57 1.49
C ILE A 53 2.10 -0.54 0.78
N ILE A 54 2.74 0.32 0.00
CA ILE A 54 2.05 1.21 -0.94
C ILE A 54 2.49 0.83 -2.34
N ILE A 55 1.57 0.88 -3.28
CA ILE A 55 1.87 0.67 -4.68
C ILE A 55 1.30 1.81 -5.50
N TYR A 56 1.96 2.07 -6.62
CA TYR A 56 1.44 2.88 -7.70
C TYR A 56 1.10 1.94 -8.85
N LEU A 57 -0.12 2.01 -9.37
CA LEU A 57 -0.52 1.16 -10.48
C LEU A 57 -0.07 1.73 -11.82
N ARG A 58 0.22 0.84 -12.77
CA ARG A 58 0.38 1.25 -14.18
C ARG A 58 -0.95 1.79 -14.67
N GLU A 59 -0.90 2.82 -15.51
CA GLU A 59 -2.07 3.28 -16.25
C GLU A 59 -2.73 2.12 -16.97
N ASN A 60 -4.05 2.01 -16.79
CA ASN A 60 -4.92 1.23 -17.65
C ASN A 60 -5.87 2.22 -18.32
N SER A 61 -6.15 2.03 -19.61
CA SER A 61 -7.06 2.87 -20.39
C SER A 61 -8.47 2.81 -19.79
N GLY A 62 -8.86 3.80 -18.98
CA GLY A 62 -10.19 3.90 -18.38
C GLY A 62 -10.22 4.41 -16.93
N ASP A 63 -9.74 5.62 -16.67
CA ASP A 63 -10.21 6.47 -15.54
C ASP A 63 -9.52 6.41 -14.17
N ARG A 64 -8.36 5.74 -14.02
CA ARG A 64 -7.56 5.80 -12.78
C ARG A 64 -6.05 5.87 -13.04
N ILE A 65 -5.67 6.83 -13.88
CA ILE A 65 -4.26 7.14 -14.15
C ILE A 65 -3.58 7.59 -12.85
N GLY A 66 -2.44 6.99 -12.56
CA GLY A 66 -1.56 7.42 -11.49
C GLY A 66 -2.10 7.29 -10.08
N HIS A 67 -2.82 6.21 -9.80
CA HIS A 67 -3.44 5.97 -8.51
C HIS A 67 -2.61 5.09 -7.59
N TYR A 68 -2.59 5.45 -6.31
CA TYR A 68 -1.90 4.70 -5.28
C TYR A 68 -2.86 3.85 -4.44
N TYR A 69 -2.36 2.69 -4.01
CA TYR A 69 -3.08 1.80 -3.11
C TYR A 69 -2.20 1.44 -1.92
N ALA A 70 -2.76 1.46 -0.72
CA ALA A 70 -2.09 0.97 0.47
C ALA A 70 -2.61 -0.44 0.83
N ARG A 71 -1.72 -1.37 1.16
CA ARG A 71 -2.09 -2.69 1.65
C ARG A 71 -2.49 -2.57 3.11
N ALA A 72 -3.75 -2.87 3.42
CA ALA A 72 -4.26 -3.07 4.76
C ALA A 72 -4.35 -4.57 5.09
N ALA A 73 -4.63 -4.90 6.35
CA ALA A 73 -4.85 -6.29 6.77
C ALA A 73 -6.01 -6.95 6.00
N LEU A 74 -7.08 -6.19 5.73
CA LEU A 74 -8.31 -6.69 5.11
C LEU A 74 -8.33 -6.60 3.57
N GLY A 75 -7.36 -5.92 2.94
CA GLY A 75 -7.37 -5.71 1.50
C GLY A 75 -6.50 -4.55 1.04
N TRP A 76 -6.83 -3.99 -0.12
CA TRP A 76 -6.19 -2.79 -0.66
C TRP A 76 -7.07 -1.59 -0.37
N MET A 77 -6.53 -0.62 0.33
CA MET A 77 -7.17 0.66 0.56
C MET A 77 -7.04 1.52 -0.70
N ASP A 78 -8.18 1.75 -1.33
CA ASP A 78 -8.37 2.68 -2.43
C ASP A 78 -8.82 4.01 -1.85
N SER A 79 -8.03 5.08 -2.00
CA SER A 79 -8.42 6.40 -1.48
C SER A 79 -9.60 7.02 -2.23
N TRP A 80 -9.95 6.48 -3.38
CA TRP A 80 -10.97 6.95 -4.30
C TRP A 80 -11.87 5.81 -4.78
N ALA A 81 -12.31 4.96 -3.84
CA ALA A 81 -13.14 3.81 -4.15
C ALA A 81 -14.44 4.19 -4.89
N ASN A 82 -14.92 5.43 -4.67
CA ASN A 82 -16.20 5.94 -5.18
C ASN A 82 -16.07 7.06 -6.23
N TYR A 83 -14.89 7.23 -6.84
CA TYR A 83 -14.71 8.13 -7.99
C TYR A 83 -15.68 7.78 -9.14
N PRO A 84 -16.28 8.77 -9.86
CA PRO A 84 -16.01 10.22 -9.85
C PRO A 84 -16.88 11.06 -8.90
N MET A 85 -17.51 10.47 -7.87
CA MET A 85 -18.39 11.25 -7.00
C MET A 85 -17.63 12.33 -6.21
N LEU A 86 -18.20 13.54 -6.13
CA LEU A 86 -17.58 14.74 -5.52
C LEU A 86 -17.16 14.55 -4.04
N ALA A 87 -17.89 13.72 -3.30
CA ALA A 87 -17.52 13.35 -1.93
C ALA A 87 -16.64 12.09 -1.95
N ALA A 88 -15.33 12.25 -2.13
CA ALA A 88 -14.39 11.13 -2.17
C ALA A 88 -14.45 10.29 -0.87
N LYS A 89 -14.64 8.98 -1.03
CA LYS A 89 -14.65 7.98 0.03
C LYS A 89 -13.53 6.98 -0.23
N GLY A 90 -12.74 6.73 0.81
CA GLY A 90 -11.84 5.59 0.84
C GLY A 90 -12.63 4.28 0.96
N GLY A 91 -12.09 3.21 0.40
CA GLY A 91 -12.70 1.88 0.51
C GLY A 91 -11.65 0.77 0.49
N ILE A 92 -12.04 -0.42 0.93
CA ILE A 92 -11.20 -1.62 0.87
C ILE A 92 -11.64 -2.49 -0.30
N ILE A 93 -10.74 -2.73 -1.25
CA ILE A 93 -10.96 -3.66 -2.37
C ILE A 93 -10.11 -4.92 -2.20
N LYS A 94 -10.64 -6.07 -2.62
CA LYS A 94 -9.95 -7.37 -2.46
C LYS A 94 -8.81 -7.57 -3.48
N LYS A 95 -8.97 -7.03 -4.68
CA LYS A 95 -8.04 -7.20 -5.81
C LYS A 95 -7.73 -5.85 -6.45
N LEU A 96 -6.48 -5.67 -6.87
CA LEU A 96 -6.05 -4.47 -7.58
C LEU A 96 -6.65 -4.42 -8.99
N PRO A 97 -7.10 -3.24 -9.46
CA PRO A 97 -7.69 -3.09 -10.78
C PRO A 97 -6.65 -3.15 -11.91
N ALA A 98 -5.36 -2.95 -11.61
CA ALA A 98 -4.29 -2.98 -12.58
C ALA A 98 -2.98 -3.53 -11.99
N ALA A 99 -2.00 -3.77 -12.85
CA ALA A 99 -0.68 -4.24 -12.43
C ALA A 99 0.09 -3.12 -11.71
N PRO A 100 0.78 -3.42 -10.60
CA PRO A 100 1.66 -2.43 -9.97
C PRO A 100 2.80 -2.02 -10.90
N LEU A 101 3.11 -0.72 -10.93
CA LEU A 101 4.26 -0.15 -11.62
C LEU A 101 5.38 0.20 -10.63
N TRP A 102 5.03 0.74 -9.46
CA TRP A 102 5.98 0.99 -8.36
C TRP A 102 5.48 0.34 -7.08
N ILE A 103 6.42 -0.07 -6.24
CA ILE A 103 6.17 -0.54 -4.88
C ILE A 103 7.00 0.28 -3.91
N MET A 104 6.36 0.71 -2.82
CA MET A 104 6.96 1.44 -1.72
C MET A 104 6.78 0.61 -0.46
N PHE A 105 7.86 0.45 0.31
CA PHE A 105 7.92 -0.44 1.47
C PHE A 105 8.81 0.17 2.55
N PRO A 106 8.60 -0.19 3.83
CA PRO A 106 9.50 0.18 4.91
C PRO A 106 10.94 -0.27 4.61
N ARG A 107 11.91 0.64 4.74
CA ARG A 107 13.32 0.47 4.37
C ARG A 107 14.00 -0.60 5.22
N ASP A 108 13.60 -0.73 6.48
CA ASP A 108 14.01 -1.79 7.40
C ASP A 108 13.67 -3.21 6.89
N TRP A 109 12.65 -3.37 6.04
CA TRP A 109 12.34 -4.67 5.41
C TRP A 109 13.34 -5.10 4.34
N ILE A 110 14.24 -4.20 3.90
CA ILE A 110 15.37 -4.57 3.04
C ILE A 110 16.43 -5.31 3.86
N MET A 111 16.57 -4.93 5.13
CA MET A 111 17.61 -5.40 6.03
C MET A 111 17.19 -6.65 6.82
N GLU A 112 15.90 -7.02 6.80
CA GLU A 112 15.43 -8.27 7.40
C GLU A 112 16.21 -9.47 6.82
N PRO A 113 16.92 -10.26 7.66
CA PRO A 113 17.55 -11.48 7.22
C PRO A 113 16.52 -12.40 6.56
N ARG A 114 16.87 -13.02 5.44
CA ARG A 114 15.99 -13.95 4.68
C ARG A 114 15.36 -15.06 5.55
N ALA A 115 15.90 -15.32 6.73
CA ALA A 115 15.41 -16.28 7.72
C ALA A 115 14.01 -15.95 8.28
N ASN A 116 13.57 -14.69 8.26
CA ASN A 116 12.26 -14.29 8.80
C ASN A 116 11.16 -14.15 7.73
N ALA A 117 11.37 -14.71 6.53
CA ALA A 117 10.30 -14.79 5.54
C ALA A 117 9.09 -15.49 6.17
N ILE A 118 7.98 -14.77 6.32
CA ILE A 118 6.73 -15.28 6.88
C ILE A 118 6.45 -16.63 6.20
N PRO A 119 6.40 -17.74 6.97
CA PRO A 119 6.19 -19.05 6.38
C PRO A 119 4.89 -19.02 5.60
N ASN A 120 4.91 -19.64 4.42
CA ASN A 120 3.72 -19.76 3.59
C ASN A 120 2.62 -20.41 4.44
N PRO A 121 1.43 -19.79 4.61
CA PRO A 121 0.37 -20.40 5.42
C PRO A 121 -0.06 -21.78 4.89
N LYS A 122 0.28 -22.12 3.64
CA LYS A 122 0.05 -23.45 3.05
C LYS A 122 1.05 -24.54 3.50
N THR A 123 2.13 -24.21 4.20
CA THR A 123 3.11 -25.20 4.68
C THR A 123 2.89 -25.64 6.13
N GLN A 124 1.82 -25.18 6.79
CA GLN A 124 1.44 -25.62 8.13
C GLN A 124 0.22 -26.54 8.06
N ASN A 125 0.34 -27.68 7.36
CA ASN A 125 -0.57 -28.79 7.62
C ASN A 125 0.09 -29.66 8.70
N PRO A 126 -0.49 -29.80 9.90
CA PRO A 126 -0.02 -30.79 10.85
C PRO A 126 -0.17 -32.17 10.20
N LYS A 127 0.93 -32.94 10.14
CA LYS A 127 0.84 -34.38 9.87
C LYS A 127 -0.02 -34.99 11.00
N PRO A 128 -0.97 -35.88 10.68
CA PRO A 128 -1.72 -36.62 11.69
C PRO A 128 -0.79 -37.49 12.54
#